data_AF-A0AAW0Y354-F1
#
_entry.id   AF-A0AAW0Y354-F1
#
_cell.length_a   1.000
_cell.length_b   1.000
_cell.length_c   1.000
_cell.angle_alpha   90.00
_cell.angle_beta   90.00
_cell.angle_gamma   90.00
#
_symmetry.space_group_name_H-M   'P 1'
#
loop_
_entity.id
_entity.type
_entity.pdbx_description
1 polymer ?
#
loop_
_entity_poly.entity_id
_entity_poly.type
_entity_poly.pdbx_seq_one_letter_code
_entity_poly.pdbx_strand_id
1 'polypeptide(L)'
;QDQRYSPRSQRNVTPVPDSLPPLSGDVYTGSDLSPPPDDDANIYENIFSKDEDIYANISRRIPHDGIEAYLNKAIGSHDIMEEFTSIPSNVGKSMSDGERPENKKKNRYRNNLPYDDTRVKLSIINDDPFSNYINASHVY
;
A
#
# COMPACT_ATOMS: atom_id res chain seq x y z
N GLN A 1 45.90 20.19 -25.06
CA GLN A 1 44.92 19.09 -25.22
C GLN A 1 44.44 18.76 -23.83
N ASP A 2 43.45 19.51 -23.37
CA ASP A 2 42.95 19.50 -21.99
C ASP A 2 41.68 18.65 -21.92
N GLN A 3 41.68 17.60 -21.09
CA GLN A 3 40.46 16.90 -20.69
C GLN A 3 40.07 17.33 -19.28
N ARG A 4 38.86 17.86 -19.19
CA ARG A 4 38.26 18.54 -18.05
C ARG A 4 37.76 17.53 -17.01
N TYR A 5 38.15 17.73 -15.76
CA TYR A 5 37.37 17.27 -14.60
C TYR A 5 36.23 18.25 -14.36
N SER A 6 34.99 17.77 -14.28
CA SER A 6 33.82 18.55 -13.82
C SER A 6 33.44 18.12 -12.40
N PRO A 7 33.23 19.05 -11.45
CA PRO A 7 32.82 18.72 -10.09
C PRO A 7 31.33 18.36 -9.97
N ARG A 8 31.05 17.42 -9.06
CA ARG A 8 29.75 16.87 -8.70
C ARG A 8 28.81 17.97 -8.18
N SER A 9 27.64 18.13 -8.79
CA SER A 9 26.61 19.10 -8.37
C SER A 9 26.06 18.74 -6.98
N GLN A 10 26.09 19.70 -6.05
CA GLN A 10 25.51 19.56 -4.72
C GLN A 10 23.98 19.54 -4.84
N ARG A 11 23.32 18.54 -4.25
CA ARG A 11 21.86 18.48 -4.15
C ARG A 11 21.40 19.46 -3.08
N ASN A 12 20.63 20.48 -3.46
CA ASN A 12 19.94 21.35 -2.52
C ASN A 12 18.85 20.55 -1.78
N VAL A 13 18.92 20.51 -0.45
CA VAL A 13 17.88 19.95 0.42
C VAL A 13 16.90 21.07 0.73
N THR A 14 15.66 20.96 0.28
CA THR A 14 14.59 21.89 0.67
C THR A 14 14.14 21.59 2.10
N PRO A 15 14.02 22.57 3.01
CA PRO A 15 13.54 22.32 4.38
C PRO A 15 12.04 22.03 4.39
N VAL A 16 11.61 21.13 5.27
CA VAL A 16 10.19 20.86 5.56
C VAL A 16 9.63 22.03 6.39
N PRO A 17 8.49 22.65 6.03
CA PRO A 17 7.89 23.70 6.87
C PRO A 17 7.17 23.10 8.09
N ASP A 18 7.47 23.67 9.28
CA ASP A 18 7.07 23.20 10.62
C ASP A 18 5.58 23.37 11.00
N SER A 19 4.66 23.58 10.06
CA SER A 19 3.23 23.75 10.42
C SER A 19 2.28 23.27 9.33
N LEU A 20 1.37 22.37 9.72
CA LEU A 20 0.21 21.97 8.92
C LEU A 20 -0.81 23.13 8.88
N PRO A 21 -1.43 23.43 7.72
CA PRO A 21 -2.48 24.43 7.65
C PRO A 21 -3.74 23.97 8.41
N PRO A 22 -4.51 24.90 9.00
CA PRO A 22 -5.67 24.57 9.82
C PRO A 22 -6.82 24.02 8.97
N LEU A 23 -7.55 23.05 9.54
CA LEU A 23 -8.74 22.44 8.93
C LEU A 23 -9.89 23.45 8.89
N SER A 24 -10.14 24.06 7.73
CA SER A 24 -11.38 24.80 7.47
C SER A 24 -12.52 23.80 7.22
N GLY A 25 -13.54 23.86 8.06
CA GLY A 25 -14.69 22.94 8.08
C GLY A 25 -15.74 23.28 7.03
N ASP A 26 -15.44 23.01 5.77
CA ASP A 26 -16.45 23.08 4.70
C ASP A 26 -17.09 21.70 4.47
N VAL A 27 -18.42 21.70 4.46
CA VAL A 27 -19.31 20.53 4.35
C VAL A 27 -19.08 19.82 3.01
N TYR A 28 -18.62 18.58 3.04
CA TYR A 28 -18.45 17.73 1.86
C TYR A 28 -19.81 17.39 1.24
N THR A 29 -20.15 18.04 0.13
CA THR A 29 -21.20 17.58 -0.77
C THR A 29 -20.59 16.57 -1.74
N GLY A 30 -21.18 15.38 -1.86
CA GLY A 30 -20.59 14.18 -2.45
C GLY A 30 -20.36 14.17 -3.97
N SER A 31 -19.76 15.22 -4.54
CA SER A 31 -19.48 15.35 -5.96
C SER A 31 -18.00 15.51 -6.33
N ASP A 32 -17.09 15.61 -5.36
CA ASP A 32 -15.65 15.77 -5.66
C ASP A 32 -14.87 14.46 -5.37
N LEU A 33 -14.70 13.67 -6.43
CA LEU A 33 -13.83 12.48 -6.45
C LEU A 33 -12.54 12.77 -7.24
N SER A 34 -11.93 13.94 -7.04
CA SER A 34 -10.60 14.17 -7.61
C SER A 34 -9.55 13.36 -6.84
N PRO A 35 -8.80 12.45 -7.49
CA PRO A 35 -7.72 11.75 -6.83
C PRO A 35 -6.59 12.74 -6.49
N PRO A 36 -5.91 12.57 -5.33
CA PRO A 36 -4.82 13.45 -4.94
C PRO A 36 -3.61 13.33 -5.89
N PRO A 37 -2.73 14.36 -5.95
CA PRO A 37 -1.64 14.44 -6.91
C PRO A 37 -0.62 13.30 -6.76
N ASP A 38 -0.07 12.90 -7.90
CA ASP A 38 0.87 11.80 -8.07
C ASP A 38 2.27 12.13 -7.52
N ASP A 39 2.55 11.82 -6.27
CA ASP A 39 3.92 11.87 -5.73
C ASP A 39 4.57 10.48 -5.65
N ASP A 40 5.65 10.36 -6.41
CA ASP A 40 6.81 9.46 -6.35
C ASP A 40 6.65 7.93 -6.52
N ALA A 41 6.95 7.50 -7.74
CA ALA A 41 7.17 6.13 -8.16
C ALA A 41 8.63 5.71 -7.90
N ASN A 42 8.93 4.92 -6.85
CA ASN A 42 9.99 3.87 -6.91
C ASN A 42 10.24 3.00 -5.65
N ILE A 43 9.34 2.85 -4.69
CA ILE A 43 9.70 2.22 -3.39
C ILE A 43 9.52 0.68 -3.34
N TYR A 44 9.07 0.02 -4.41
CA TYR A 44 8.79 -1.42 -4.39
C TYR A 44 9.78 -2.24 -5.23
N GLU A 45 11.07 -2.12 -4.95
CA GLU A 45 12.07 -3.06 -5.45
C GLU A 45 11.98 -4.40 -4.67
N ASN A 46 11.99 -5.48 -5.45
CA ASN A 46 11.78 -6.88 -5.10
C ASN A 46 12.72 -7.40 -4.01
N ILE A 47 12.15 -7.92 -2.92
CA ILE A 47 12.79 -8.94 -2.08
C ILE A 47 11.68 -9.90 -1.63
N PHE A 48 11.99 -11.20 -1.64
CA PHE A 48 11.20 -12.37 -1.24
C PHE A 48 10.54 -13.18 -2.37
N SER A 49 11.02 -14.41 -2.49
CA SER A 49 10.57 -15.45 -3.41
C SER A 49 9.85 -16.52 -2.59
N LYS A 50 8.54 -16.66 -2.84
CA LYS A 50 7.68 -17.86 -2.85
C LYS A 50 6.25 -17.50 -2.44
N ASP A 51 5.33 -17.73 -3.37
CA ASP A 51 3.98 -17.17 -3.42
C ASP A 51 2.96 -17.73 -2.42
N GLU A 52 3.34 -18.70 -1.58
CA GLU A 52 2.42 -19.43 -0.69
C GLU A 52 2.50 -19.05 0.80
N ASP A 53 3.63 -18.53 1.29
CA ASP A 53 3.84 -18.33 2.74
C ASP A 53 3.32 -16.97 3.27
N ILE A 54 2.78 -16.13 2.40
CA ILE A 54 2.44 -14.73 2.76
C ILE A 54 1.06 -14.57 3.42
N TYR A 55 0.20 -15.56 3.24
CA TYR A 55 -1.05 -15.69 4.00
C TYR A 55 -0.92 -16.69 5.15
N ALA A 56 0.27 -17.29 5.33
CA ALA A 56 0.51 -18.13 6.48
C ALA A 56 0.38 -17.25 7.73
N ASN A 57 -0.35 -17.74 8.73
CA ASN A 57 -0.40 -17.10 10.03
C ASN A 57 1.00 -17.19 10.65
N ILE A 58 1.82 -16.18 10.39
CA ILE A 58 3.17 -15.97 10.94
C ILE A 58 3.13 -15.76 12.46
N SER A 59 1.95 -15.43 13.00
CA SER A 59 1.76 -15.29 14.43
C SER A 59 1.60 -16.65 15.10
N ARG A 60 2.18 -16.75 16.30
CA ARG A 60 2.03 -17.88 17.22
C ARG A 60 0.55 -18.14 17.44
N ARG A 61 0.08 -19.38 17.19
CA ARG A 61 -1.26 -19.80 17.60
C ARG A 61 -1.37 -19.69 19.13
N ILE A 62 -2.36 -18.95 19.60
CA ILE A 62 -2.68 -18.83 21.03
C ILE A 62 -3.85 -19.77 21.32
N PRO A 63 -3.68 -20.77 22.21
CA PRO A 63 -4.81 -21.58 22.67
C PRO A 63 -5.88 -20.69 23.31
N HIS A 64 -7.14 -21.02 23.11
CA HIS A 64 -8.28 -20.25 23.64
C HIS A 64 -8.11 -19.93 25.14
N ASP A 65 -7.74 -20.93 25.94
CA ASP A 65 -7.60 -20.79 27.40
C ASP A 65 -6.39 -19.93 27.82
N GLY A 66 -5.48 -19.62 26.88
CA GLY A 66 -4.28 -18.81 27.11
C GLY A 66 -4.39 -17.36 26.64
N ILE A 67 -5.51 -16.94 26.04
CA ILE A 67 -5.68 -15.60 25.47
C ILE A 67 -5.53 -14.53 26.56
N GLU A 68 -6.18 -14.70 27.71
CA GLU A 68 -6.11 -13.73 28.82
C GLU A 68 -4.68 -13.54 29.34
N ALA A 69 -3.92 -14.63 29.51
CA ALA A 69 -2.53 -14.55 29.95
C ALA A 69 -1.64 -13.86 28.91
N TYR A 70 -1.86 -14.14 27.62
CA TYR A 70 -1.15 -13.47 26.53
C TYR A 70 -1.46 -11.96 26.53
N LEU A 71 -2.74 -11.57 26.58
CA LEU A 71 -3.14 -10.16 26.56
C LEU A 71 -2.56 -9.40 27.75
N ASN A 72 -2.63 -9.96 28.95
CA ASN A 72 -2.07 -9.31 30.15
C ASN A 72 -0.54 -9.12 30.09
N LYS A 73 0.18 -10.02 29.41
CA LYS A 73 1.62 -9.84 29.13
C LYS A 73 1.86 -8.79 28.04
N ALA A 74 1.05 -8.85 26.99
CA ALA A 74 1.24 -8.08 25.78
C ALA A 74 0.85 -6.60 25.97
N ILE A 75 -0.23 -6.34 26.71
CA ILE A 75 -0.71 -5.00 27.05
C ILE A 75 0.33 -4.29 27.94
N GLY A 76 0.88 -3.19 27.44
CA GLY A 76 1.94 -2.43 28.12
C GLY A 76 3.37 -2.90 27.81
N SER A 77 3.52 -3.95 27.00
CA SER A 77 4.80 -4.37 26.42
C SER A 77 4.97 -3.85 24.99
N HIS A 78 6.18 -3.99 24.43
CA HIS A 78 6.45 -3.71 23.00
C HIS A 78 6.21 -4.93 22.10
N ASP A 79 5.89 -6.10 22.69
CA ASP A 79 5.78 -7.38 21.99
C ASP A 79 4.76 -7.31 20.83
N ILE A 80 3.60 -6.67 21.03
CA ILE A 80 2.57 -6.51 19.97
C ILE A 80 3.09 -5.67 18.81
N MET A 81 3.85 -4.62 19.09
CA MET A 81 4.39 -3.74 18.06
C MET A 81 5.48 -4.44 17.25
N GLU A 82 6.32 -5.24 17.91
CA GLU A 82 7.30 -6.10 17.23
C GLU A 82 6.61 -7.15 16.35
N GLU A 83 5.57 -7.83 16.87
CA GLU A 83 4.78 -8.79 16.11
C GLU A 83 4.13 -8.14 14.88
N PHE A 84 3.52 -6.96 15.03
CA PHE A 84 2.93 -6.21 13.93
C PHE A 84 3.97 -5.82 12.86
N THR A 85 5.15 -5.34 13.30
CA THR A 85 6.22 -4.90 12.38
C THR A 85 6.85 -6.07 11.64
N SER A 86 6.77 -7.28 12.20
CA SER A 86 7.25 -8.51 11.55
C SER A 86 6.37 -8.97 10.38
N ILE A 87 5.14 -8.43 10.24
CA ILE A 87 4.24 -8.78 9.15
C ILE A 87 4.82 -8.25 7.83
N PRO A 88 5.02 -9.11 6.81
CA PRO A 88 5.51 -8.69 5.50
C PRO A 88 4.57 -7.67 4.86
N SER A 89 5.11 -6.48 4.53
CA SER A 89 4.35 -5.39 3.90
C SER A 89 4.41 -5.41 2.38
N ASN A 90 5.42 -6.07 1.79
CA ASN A 90 5.56 -6.24 0.36
C ASN A 90 5.78 -7.72 0.04
N VAL A 91 4.86 -8.27 -0.74
CA VAL A 91 4.86 -9.68 -1.11
C VAL A 91 5.37 -9.88 -2.55
N GLY A 92 5.69 -8.81 -3.28
CA GLY A 92 6.12 -8.91 -4.68
C GLY A 92 5.02 -9.41 -5.63
N LYS A 93 3.76 -9.43 -5.19
CA LYS A 93 2.61 -9.79 -6.04
C LYS A 93 2.27 -8.68 -7.00
N SER A 94 1.92 -9.07 -8.22
CA SER A 94 1.53 -8.15 -9.28
C SER A 94 0.21 -7.45 -8.95
N MET A 95 0.14 -6.14 -9.21
CA MET A 95 -1.06 -5.29 -9.12
C MET A 95 -1.35 -4.61 -10.47
N SER A 96 -0.88 -5.22 -11.56
CA SER A 96 -0.81 -4.61 -12.88
C SER A 96 -2.16 -4.16 -13.41
N ASP A 97 -3.26 -4.88 -13.11
CA ASP A 97 -4.60 -4.48 -13.53
C ASP A 97 -5.06 -3.18 -12.85
N GLY A 98 -4.68 -2.98 -11.57
CA GLY A 98 -5.00 -1.77 -10.81
C GLY A 98 -4.17 -0.56 -11.22
N GLU A 99 -2.95 -0.79 -11.71
CA GLU A 99 -2.03 0.25 -12.20
C GLU A 99 -2.38 0.76 -13.60
N ARG A 100 -3.24 0.05 -14.33
CA ARG A 100 -3.67 0.44 -15.67
C ARG A 100 -4.26 1.85 -15.71
N PRO A 101 -3.90 2.68 -16.71
CA PRO A 101 -4.48 4.02 -16.87
C PRO A 101 -6.01 4.02 -16.89
N GLU A 102 -6.62 3.01 -17.51
CA GLU A 102 -8.07 2.85 -17.63
C GLU A 102 -8.77 2.58 -16.28
N ASN A 103 -8.03 2.02 -15.33
CA ASN A 103 -8.51 1.65 -14.00
C ASN A 103 -8.07 2.61 -12.89
N LYS A 104 -7.11 3.51 -13.14
CA LYS A 104 -6.60 4.46 -12.14
C LYS A 104 -7.71 5.25 -11.45
N LYS A 105 -8.69 5.75 -12.22
CA LYS A 105 -9.86 6.50 -11.71
C LYS A 105 -10.85 5.65 -10.90
N LYS A 106 -10.75 4.31 -10.98
CA LYS A 106 -11.59 3.36 -10.23
C LYS A 106 -10.96 3.01 -8.88
N ASN A 107 -9.77 3.54 -8.57
CA ASN A 107 -9.08 3.40 -7.30
C ASN A 107 -9.19 4.69 -6.49
N ARG A 108 -9.55 4.56 -5.21
CA ARG A 108 -9.59 5.71 -4.29
C ARG A 108 -8.19 6.20 -3.93
N TYR A 109 -7.22 5.28 -3.84
CA TYR A 109 -5.84 5.57 -3.49
C TYR A 109 -4.89 4.86 -4.46
N ARG A 110 -3.78 5.51 -4.80
CA ARG A 110 -2.76 4.94 -5.70
C ARG A 110 -1.97 3.80 -5.06
N ASN A 111 -1.74 3.86 -3.75
CA ASN A 111 -0.95 2.90 -2.99
C ASN A 111 -1.78 1.72 -2.46
N ASN A 112 -3.09 1.66 -2.74
CA ASN A 112 -3.97 0.59 -2.28
C ASN A 112 -4.67 -0.02 -3.50
N LEU A 113 -4.00 -0.99 -4.11
CA LEU A 113 -4.46 -1.71 -5.29
C LEU A 113 -4.63 -3.20 -4.94
N PRO A 114 -5.59 -3.89 -5.56
CA PRO A 114 -5.75 -5.33 -5.36
C PRO A 114 -4.65 -6.09 -6.11
N TYR A 115 -4.23 -7.23 -5.57
CA TYR A 115 -3.34 -8.16 -6.29
C TYR A 115 -4.07 -8.84 -7.44
N ASP A 116 -3.39 -9.06 -8.57
CA ASP A 116 -3.96 -9.63 -9.79
C ASP A 116 -4.54 -11.05 -9.58
N ASP A 117 -3.94 -11.82 -8.68
CA ASP A 117 -4.33 -13.21 -8.40
C ASP A 117 -5.59 -13.32 -7.53
N THR A 118 -5.82 -12.36 -6.63
CA THR A 118 -6.93 -12.40 -5.67
C THR A 118 -8.01 -11.36 -5.96
N ARG A 119 -7.81 -10.46 -6.93
CA ARG A 119 -8.81 -9.44 -7.27
C ARG A 119 -10.13 -10.05 -7.71
N VAL A 120 -11.22 -9.37 -7.37
CA VAL A 120 -12.54 -9.71 -7.88
C VAL A 120 -12.63 -9.31 -9.36
N LYS A 121 -13.01 -10.25 -10.22
CA LYS A 121 -13.20 -10.05 -11.67
C LYS A 121 -14.69 -9.94 -11.97
N LEU A 122 -15.13 -8.77 -12.40
CA LEU A 122 -16.52 -8.54 -12.81
C LEU A 122 -16.75 -9.08 -14.23
N SER A 123 -18.02 -9.23 -14.61
CA SER A 123 -18.39 -9.52 -16.00
C SER A 123 -18.14 -8.30 -16.88
N ILE A 124 -17.69 -8.53 -18.12
CA ILE A 124 -17.52 -7.46 -19.11
C ILE A 124 -18.90 -6.96 -19.55
N ILE A 125 -19.07 -5.65 -19.60
CA ILE A 125 -20.29 -4.98 -20.07
C ILE A 125 -19.95 -4.04 -21.24
N ASN A 126 -20.90 -3.89 -22.18
CA ASN A 126 -20.82 -2.94 -23.31
C ASN A 126 -19.54 -3.05 -24.17
N ASP A 127 -18.99 -4.27 -24.32
CA ASP A 127 -17.73 -4.52 -25.03
C ASP A 127 -16.53 -3.70 -24.49
N ASP A 128 -16.61 -3.16 -23.27
CA ASP A 128 -15.48 -2.48 -22.61
C ASP A 128 -14.60 -3.51 -21.90
N PRO A 129 -13.38 -3.81 -22.43
CA PRO A 129 -12.51 -4.82 -21.83
C PRO A 129 -12.03 -4.46 -20.43
N PHE A 130 -12.15 -3.20 -19.99
CA PHE A 130 -11.73 -2.72 -18.68
C PHE A 130 -12.88 -2.66 -17.67
N SER A 131 -14.11 -2.95 -18.09
CA SER A 131 -15.28 -2.97 -17.20
C SER A 131 -15.26 -4.11 -16.18
N ASN A 132 -14.37 -5.09 -16.36
CA ASN A 132 -14.18 -6.22 -15.45
C ASN A 132 -13.43 -5.87 -14.15
N TYR A 133 -13.00 -4.61 -13.97
CA TYR A 133 -12.17 -4.18 -12.85
C TYR A 133 -12.98 -3.52 -11.74
N ILE A 134 -12.74 -3.97 -10.51
CA ILE A 134 -13.11 -3.30 -9.27
C ILE A 134 -11.95 -3.43 -8.27
N ASN A 135 -11.70 -2.39 -7.47
CA ASN A 135 -10.73 -2.48 -6.39
C ASN A 135 -11.31 -3.28 -5.20
N ALA A 136 -11.19 -4.60 -5.27
CA ALA A 136 -11.59 -5.55 -4.25
C ALA A 136 -10.79 -6.84 -4.41
N SER A 137 -10.55 -7.55 -3.30
CA SER A 137 -9.85 -8.84 -3.29
C SER A 137 -10.67 -9.91 -2.56
N HIS A 138 -10.55 -11.16 -3.00
CA HIS A 138 -10.97 -12.32 -2.22
C HIS A 138 -10.03 -12.50 -1.02
N VAL A 139 -10.61 -12.78 0.15
CA VAL A 139 -9.91 -13.09 1.39
C VAL A 139 -10.29 -14.51 1.80
N TYR A 140 -9.29 -15.33 2.11
CA TYR A 140 -9.42 -16.75 2.43
C TYR A 140 -8.92 -17.04 3.84
#